data_AF-A0A7S2ANV4-F1
#
_entry.id   AF-A0A7S2ANV4-F1
#
_cell.length_a   1.000
_cell.length_b   1.000
_cell.length_c   1.000
_cell.angle_alpha   90.00
_cell.angle_beta   90.00
_cell.angle_gamma   90.00
#
_symmetry.space_group_name_H-M   'P 1'
#
loop_
_entity.id
_entity.type
_entity.pdbx_description
1 polymer ?
#
loop_
_entity_poly.entity_id
_entity_poly.type
_entity_poly.pdbx_seq_one_letter_code
_entity_poly.pdbx_strand_id
1 'polypeptide(L)'
;NSSLASSRRTVMSSAPGWAGTLSCSVCKRERMLGEEFSKKQIEKRKSNPRAPLKCKSCVDAEALAEREQAAARKKSEAGASAGQSSESDVLTCACCKCEMSTENFSRKQLSKGDARRCTNCLADADRQARAAETEKAAVKLEAARQAARAAERDPSKSAAEKLAALSLESALEAQKVTGIAPARARRHR
;
A
#
# COMPACT_ATOMS: atom_id res chain seq x y z
N ASN A 1 -23.20 60.67 25.14
CA ASN A 1 -23.87 60.34 23.86
C ASN A 1 -22.85 60.41 22.75
N SER A 2 -22.92 59.45 21.81
CA SER A 2 -22.11 59.31 20.57
C SER A 2 -20.81 58.49 20.69
N SER A 3 -20.97 57.17 20.76
CA SER A 3 -19.92 56.18 20.48
C SER A 3 -19.87 55.90 18.98
N LEU A 4 -18.75 56.22 18.34
CA LEU A 4 -18.48 55.92 16.93
C LEU A 4 -18.22 54.42 16.78
N ALA A 5 -19.24 53.71 16.31
CA ALA A 5 -19.15 52.33 15.88
C ALA A 5 -18.20 52.22 14.67
N SER A 6 -16.96 51.79 14.90
CA SER A 6 -16.07 51.27 13.85
C SER A 6 -16.62 49.95 13.35
N SER A 7 -17.54 50.05 12.38
CA SER A 7 -18.07 48.94 11.62
C SER A 7 -16.94 48.34 10.76
N ARG A 8 -16.19 47.39 11.34
CA ARG A 8 -15.22 46.56 10.61
C ARG A 8 -16.01 45.65 9.68
N ARG A 9 -16.07 46.09 8.42
CA ARG A 9 -16.63 45.39 7.27
C ARG A 9 -15.96 44.01 7.15
N THR A 10 -16.65 42.96 7.58
CA THR A 10 -16.26 41.56 7.33
C THR A 10 -16.36 41.32 5.83
N VAL A 11 -15.24 41.46 5.12
CA VAL A 11 -15.13 41.00 3.73
C VAL A 11 -15.15 39.47 3.74
N MET A 12 -16.34 38.90 3.60
CA MET A 12 -16.51 37.53 3.14
C MET A 12 -16.09 37.47 1.67
N SER A 13 -14.79 37.35 1.42
CA SER A 13 -14.26 37.03 0.10
C SER A 13 -14.41 35.53 -0.15
N SER A 14 -15.60 35.14 -0.60
CA SER A 14 -15.80 33.91 -1.36
C SER A 14 -15.23 34.12 -2.77
N ALA A 15 -14.10 33.48 -3.07
CA ALA A 15 -13.64 33.29 -4.44
C ALA A 15 -13.88 31.83 -4.85
N PRO A 16 -14.48 31.55 -6.03
CA PRO A 16 -14.61 30.20 -6.53
C PRO A 16 -13.33 29.76 -7.25
N GLY A 17 -12.84 28.56 -6.92
CA GLY A 17 -12.48 27.60 -7.96
C GLY A 17 -11.08 27.61 -8.57
N TRP A 18 -9.99 27.77 -7.80
CA TRP A 18 -8.71 27.13 -8.15
C TRP A 18 -7.90 26.78 -6.89
N ALA A 19 -7.18 25.66 -6.93
CA ALA A 19 -6.37 25.09 -5.85
C ALA A 19 -5.46 26.15 -5.18
N GLY A 20 -5.78 26.56 -3.96
CA GLY A 20 -4.87 27.44 -3.21
C GLY A 20 -5.30 27.91 -1.82
N THR A 21 -6.58 27.86 -1.48
CA THR A 21 -7.05 28.37 -0.17
C THR A 21 -7.84 27.34 0.61
N LEU A 22 -7.22 26.20 0.92
CA LEU A 22 -7.79 25.24 1.89
C LEU A 22 -7.39 25.66 3.31
N SER A 23 -8.32 25.52 4.25
CA SER A 23 -8.07 25.74 5.68
C SER A 23 -8.27 24.46 6.48
N CYS A 24 -7.38 24.24 7.45
CA CYS A 24 -7.50 23.12 8.37
C CYS A 24 -8.44 23.48 9.53
N SER A 25 -9.43 22.65 9.82
CA SER A 25 -10.38 22.89 10.91
C SER A 25 -9.78 22.68 12.30
N VAL A 26 -8.64 21.98 12.41
CA VAL A 26 -8.00 21.64 13.70
C VAL A 26 -6.95 22.70 14.07
N CYS A 27 -5.91 22.85 13.25
CA CYS A 27 -4.85 23.82 13.51
C CYS A 27 -5.13 25.23 12.99
N LYS A 28 -6.28 25.46 12.33
CA LYS A 28 -6.71 26.76 11.76
C LYS A 28 -5.73 27.40 10.76
N ARG A 29 -4.74 26.65 10.26
CA ARG A 29 -3.86 27.11 9.18
C ARG A 29 -4.67 27.31 7.90
N GLU A 30 -4.50 28.47 7.28
CA GLU A 30 -5.15 28.87 6.03
C GLU A 30 -4.17 28.79 4.85
N ARG A 31 -4.69 28.91 3.61
CA ARG A 31 -3.90 28.95 2.37
C ARG A 31 -2.99 27.73 2.17
N MET A 32 -3.44 26.59 2.66
CA MET A 32 -2.73 25.32 2.56
C MET A 32 -2.95 24.72 1.16
N LEU A 33 -1.91 24.06 0.64
CA LEU A 33 -1.96 23.33 -0.63
C LEU A 33 -2.80 22.06 -0.50
N GLY A 34 -3.37 21.59 -1.62
CA GLY A 34 -4.12 20.34 -1.66
C GLY A 34 -3.31 19.12 -1.21
N GLU A 35 -2.00 19.13 -1.41
CA GLU A 35 -1.10 18.03 -1.03
C GLU A 35 -1.04 17.80 0.49
N GLU A 36 -1.36 18.81 1.30
CA GLU A 36 -1.39 18.75 2.76
C GLU A 36 -2.65 18.05 3.31
N PHE A 37 -3.58 17.66 2.43
CA PHE A 37 -4.84 17.01 2.78
C PHE A 37 -4.97 15.64 2.10
N SER A 38 -5.85 14.79 2.63
CA SER A 38 -6.17 13.52 1.97
C SER A 38 -6.98 13.76 0.69
N LYS A 39 -6.66 13.05 -0.40
CA LYS A 39 -7.40 13.13 -1.69
C LYS A 39 -8.90 12.94 -1.49
N LYS A 40 -9.28 11.99 -0.62
CA LYS A 40 -10.70 11.71 -0.26
C LYS A 40 -11.38 12.91 0.40
N GLN A 41 -10.67 13.66 1.24
CA GLN A 41 -11.21 14.85 1.91
C GLN A 41 -11.39 16.00 0.93
N ILE A 42 -10.46 16.16 -0.02
CA ILE A 42 -10.56 17.16 -1.10
C ILE A 42 -11.74 16.84 -2.01
N GLU A 43 -11.92 15.58 -2.41
CA GLU A 43 -13.08 15.13 -3.19
C GLU A 43 -14.39 15.40 -2.44
N LYS A 44 -14.45 15.08 -1.13
CA LYS A 44 -15.62 15.39 -0.30
C LYS A 44 -15.90 16.89 -0.19
N ARG A 45 -14.87 17.74 -0.17
CA ARG A 45 -15.00 19.21 -0.16
C ARG A 45 -15.48 19.75 -1.50
N LYS A 46 -15.10 19.12 -2.63
CA LYS A 46 -15.63 19.45 -3.96
C LYS A 46 -17.13 19.20 -4.03
N SER A 47 -17.61 18.09 -3.46
CA SER A 47 -19.06 17.79 -3.40
C SER A 47 -19.78 18.63 -2.35
N ASN A 48 -19.15 18.95 -1.22
CA ASN A 48 -19.74 19.70 -0.11
C ASN A 48 -18.80 20.83 0.33
N PRO A 49 -19.03 22.10 -0.09
CA PRO A 49 -18.14 23.22 0.18
C PRO A 49 -18.09 23.64 1.65
N ARG A 50 -18.93 23.05 2.53
CA ARG A 50 -18.91 23.27 3.98
C ARG A 50 -18.24 22.13 4.76
N ALA A 51 -17.80 21.05 4.10
CA ALA A 51 -17.20 19.90 4.79
C ALA A 51 -15.86 20.26 5.46
N PRO A 52 -15.65 19.99 6.76
CA PRO A 52 -14.40 20.33 7.44
C PRO A 52 -13.22 19.50 6.89
N LEU A 53 -12.07 20.15 6.72
CA LEU A 53 -10.83 19.53 6.26
C LEU A 53 -9.82 19.45 7.41
N LYS A 54 -9.20 18.29 7.59
CA LYS A 54 -8.06 18.13 8.52
C LYS A 54 -6.78 17.93 7.71
N CYS A 55 -5.72 18.68 8.00
CA CYS A 55 -4.43 18.46 7.36
C CYS A 55 -3.80 17.16 7.86
N LYS A 56 -2.91 16.57 7.06
CA LYS A 56 -2.23 15.30 7.36
C LYS A 56 -1.55 15.30 8.73
N SER A 57 -0.83 16.37 9.07
CA SER A 57 -0.18 16.51 10.38
C SER A 57 -1.14 16.41 11.58
N CYS A 58 -2.37 16.92 11.44
CA CYS A 58 -3.38 16.82 12.51
C CYS A 58 -3.99 15.42 12.57
N VAL A 59 -4.16 14.76 11.43
CA VAL A 59 -4.61 13.36 11.38
C VAL A 59 -3.56 12.43 11.99
N ASP A 60 -2.28 12.67 11.69
CA ASP A 60 -1.17 11.89 12.25
C ASP A 60 -1.04 12.11 13.77
N ALA A 61 -1.22 13.36 14.24
CA ALA A 61 -1.22 13.68 15.66
C ALA A 61 -2.40 13.02 16.42
N GLU A 62 -3.61 13.03 15.84
CA GLU A 62 -4.77 12.31 16.39
C GLU A 62 -4.51 10.80 16.43
N ALA A 63 -3.95 10.22 15.36
CA ALA A 63 -3.64 8.80 15.30
C ALA A 63 -2.55 8.39 16.31
N LEU A 64 -1.56 9.24 16.58
CA LEU A 64 -0.57 9.01 17.62
C LEU A 64 -1.20 9.07 19.02
N ALA A 65 -2.04 10.08 19.28
CA ALA A 65 -2.75 10.20 20.55
C ALA A 65 -3.68 9.00 20.81
N GLU A 66 -4.38 8.49 19.79
CA GLU A 66 -5.19 7.27 19.92
C GLU A 66 -4.33 6.02 20.22
N ARG A 67 -3.16 5.90 19.58
CA ARG A 67 -2.22 4.80 19.85
C ARG A 67 -1.68 4.84 21.27
N GLU A 68 -1.33 6.02 21.77
CA GLU A 68 -0.86 6.21 23.16
C GLU A 68 -1.97 5.91 24.17
N GLN A 69 -3.20 6.36 23.91
CA GLN A 69 -4.35 6.04 24.77
C GLN A 69 -4.67 4.53 24.77
N ALA A 70 -4.56 3.86 23.62
CA ALA A 70 -4.74 2.41 23.54
C ALA A 70 -3.61 1.65 24.27
N ALA A 71 -2.36 2.14 24.21
CA ALA A 71 -1.25 1.57 24.96
C ALA A 71 -1.43 1.76 26.48
N ALA A 72 -1.91 2.93 26.92
CA ALA A 72 -2.20 3.20 28.33
C ALA A 72 -3.34 2.31 28.86
N ARG A 73 -4.43 2.13 28.10
CA ARG A 73 -5.54 1.23 28.46
C ARG A 73 -5.09 -0.22 28.59
N LYS A 74 -4.22 -0.70 27.69
CA LYS A 74 -3.62 -2.04 27.79
C LYS A 74 -2.75 -2.21 29.04
N LYS A 75 -2.04 -1.16 29.47
CA LYS A 75 -1.21 -1.21 30.68
C LYS A 75 -2.05 -1.24 31.97
N SER A 76 -3.23 -0.63 31.98
CA SER A 76 -4.18 -0.73 33.11
C SER A 76 -4.95 -2.06 33.14
N GLU A 77 -5.19 -2.71 32.00
CA GLU A 77 -5.85 -4.04 31.95
C GLU A 77 -4.88 -5.20 32.25
N ALA A 78 -3.57 -5.02 32.06
CA ALA A 78 -2.55 -6.00 32.40
C ALA A 78 -2.38 -6.23 33.92
N GLY A 79 -3.00 -5.41 34.78
CA GLY A 79 -2.97 -5.56 36.24
C GLY A 79 -4.07 -6.46 36.83
N ALA A 80 -5.05 -6.91 36.02
CA ALA A 80 -6.27 -7.56 36.53
C ALA A 80 -6.51 -9.00 36.01
N SER A 81 -5.54 -9.63 35.34
CA SER A 81 -5.68 -11.03 34.91
C SER A 81 -4.35 -11.76 34.95
N ALA A 82 -3.75 -11.81 36.13
CA ALA A 82 -2.79 -12.85 36.49
C ALA A 82 -3.60 -14.06 37.01
N GLY A 83 -3.87 -15.04 36.15
CA GLY A 83 -4.44 -16.30 36.60
C GLY A 83 -5.37 -16.97 35.60
N GLN A 84 -4.80 -17.56 34.54
CA GLN A 84 -5.23 -18.89 34.12
C GLN A 84 -4.15 -19.54 33.27
N SER A 85 -3.56 -20.58 33.86
CA SER A 85 -2.65 -21.53 33.23
C SER A 85 -3.32 -22.10 31.97
N SER A 86 -2.96 -21.58 30.80
CA SER A 86 -3.27 -22.25 29.55
C SER A 86 -2.28 -23.39 29.40
N GLU A 87 -2.77 -24.60 29.61
CA GLU A 87 -2.24 -25.81 29.01
C GLU A 87 -1.87 -25.47 27.56
N SER A 88 -0.58 -25.36 27.27
CA SER A 88 -0.10 -24.92 25.97
C SER A 88 -0.44 -26.00 24.95
N ASP A 89 -1.58 -25.85 24.29
CA ASP A 89 -2.05 -26.74 23.22
C ASP A 89 -0.91 -26.96 22.23
N VAL A 90 -0.38 -28.19 22.25
CA VAL A 90 0.66 -28.64 21.33
C VAL A 90 -0.02 -28.95 20.01
N LEU A 91 0.39 -28.26 18.95
CA LEU A 91 -0.18 -28.41 17.61
C LEU A 91 0.85 -28.96 16.64
N THR A 92 0.44 -29.87 15.77
CA THR A 92 1.31 -30.46 14.74
C THR A 92 1.25 -29.66 13.43
N CYS A 93 2.41 -29.35 12.86
CA CYS A 93 2.51 -28.72 11.54
C CYS A 93 2.32 -29.75 10.42
N ALA A 94 1.45 -29.48 9.44
CA ALA A 94 1.20 -30.37 8.30
C ALA A 94 2.40 -30.55 7.35
N CYS A 95 3.36 -29.62 7.36
CA CYS A 95 4.50 -29.63 6.45
C CYS A 95 5.72 -30.37 7.03
N CYS A 96 6.20 -29.96 8.20
CA CYS A 96 7.35 -30.58 8.86
C CYS A 96 6.98 -31.69 9.84
N LYS A 97 5.69 -31.87 10.15
CA LYS A 97 5.17 -32.84 11.14
C LYS A 97 5.69 -32.66 12.56
N CYS A 98 6.32 -31.52 12.87
CA CYS A 98 6.77 -31.19 14.22
C CYS A 98 5.60 -30.69 15.08
N GLU A 99 5.63 -31.08 16.34
CA GLU A 99 4.75 -30.58 17.41
C GLU A 99 5.32 -29.28 17.99
N MET A 100 4.52 -28.22 17.99
CA MET A 100 4.93 -26.90 18.45
C MET A 100 3.79 -26.20 19.18
N SER A 101 4.13 -25.21 20.01
CA SER A 101 3.13 -24.38 20.69
C SER A 101 2.32 -23.54 19.70
N THR A 102 1.13 -23.11 20.12
CA THR A 102 0.23 -22.22 19.37
C THR A 102 0.90 -20.92 18.88
N GLU A 103 1.94 -20.45 19.57
CA GLU A 103 2.72 -19.25 19.20
C GLU A 103 3.48 -19.40 17.88
N ASN A 104 3.82 -20.64 17.50
CA ASN A 104 4.49 -20.96 16.24
C ASN A 104 3.54 -21.03 15.05
N PHE A 105 2.25 -20.74 15.25
CA PHE A 105 1.23 -20.72 14.21
C PHE A 105 0.59 -19.34 14.15
N SER A 106 0.42 -18.79 12.94
CA SER A 106 -0.36 -17.55 12.79
C SER A 106 -1.83 -17.81 13.12
N ARG A 107 -2.56 -16.79 13.61
CA ARG A 107 -4.01 -16.89 13.89
C ARG A 107 -4.83 -17.47 12.73
N LYS A 108 -4.46 -17.16 11.48
CA LYS A 108 -5.11 -17.71 10.28
C LYS A 108 -4.84 -19.20 10.03
N GLN A 109 -3.80 -19.76 10.65
CA GLN A 109 -3.44 -21.18 10.56
C GLN A 109 -4.07 -21.99 11.68
N LEU A 110 -4.31 -21.39 12.85
CA LEU A 110 -5.01 -22.03 13.96
C LEU A 110 -6.42 -22.48 13.56
N SER A 111 -7.10 -21.72 12.69
CA SER A 111 -8.43 -22.07 12.17
C SER A 111 -8.43 -23.12 11.06
N LYS A 112 -7.26 -23.60 10.59
CA LYS A 112 -7.16 -24.52 9.44
C LYS A 112 -7.16 -26.01 9.83
N GLY A 113 -7.30 -26.33 11.11
CA GLY A 113 -7.26 -27.71 11.60
C GLY A 113 -5.99 -28.42 11.12
N ASP A 114 -6.14 -29.61 10.54
CA ASP A 114 -5.01 -30.47 10.17
C ASP A 114 -4.17 -29.96 9.00
N ALA A 115 -4.65 -28.93 8.27
CA ALA A 115 -3.89 -28.29 7.19
C ALA A 115 -2.99 -27.13 7.68
N ARG A 116 -2.87 -26.94 9.00
CA ARG A 116 -2.08 -25.85 9.61
C ARG A 116 -0.59 -26.00 9.31
N ARG A 117 0.09 -24.88 9.03
CA ARG A 117 1.55 -24.82 8.85
C ARG A 117 2.16 -23.87 9.87
N CYS A 118 3.30 -24.26 10.43
CA CYS A 118 4.07 -23.38 11.31
C CYS A 118 4.61 -22.17 10.53
N THR A 119 4.97 -21.12 11.25
CA THR A 119 5.51 -19.86 10.70
C THR A 119 6.74 -20.09 9.82
N ASN A 120 7.65 -20.98 10.22
CA ASN A 120 8.86 -21.31 9.44
C ASN A 120 8.51 -21.96 8.09
N CYS A 121 7.67 -23.00 8.09
CA CYS A 121 7.24 -23.64 6.85
C CYS A 121 6.46 -22.70 5.92
N LEU A 122 5.75 -21.71 6.47
CA LEU A 122 5.11 -20.66 5.67
C LEU A 122 6.14 -19.71 5.07
N ALA A 123 7.10 -19.24 5.87
CA ALA A 123 8.16 -18.36 5.40
C ALA A 123 9.02 -19.05 4.30
N ASP A 124 9.29 -20.34 4.45
CA ASP A 124 10.00 -21.13 3.45
C ASP A 124 9.19 -21.31 2.17
N ALA A 125 7.89 -21.58 2.29
CA ALA A 125 7.00 -21.64 1.13
C ALA A 125 6.95 -20.29 0.39
N ASP A 126 6.88 -19.17 1.11
CA ASP A 126 6.91 -17.83 0.52
C ASP A 126 8.25 -17.53 -0.14
N ARG A 127 9.37 -17.95 0.47
CA ARG A 127 10.72 -17.82 -0.10
C ARG A 127 10.85 -18.63 -1.39
N GLN A 128 10.39 -19.87 -1.40
CA GLN A 128 10.41 -20.75 -2.57
C GLN A 128 9.52 -20.18 -3.68
N ALA A 129 8.32 -19.69 -3.36
CA ALA A 129 7.44 -19.06 -4.35
C ALA A 129 8.10 -17.83 -5.00
N ARG A 130 8.74 -16.98 -4.20
CA ARG A 130 9.49 -15.82 -4.73
C ARG A 130 10.67 -16.24 -5.61
N ALA A 131 11.45 -17.22 -5.18
CA ALA A 131 12.57 -17.74 -5.95
C ALA A 131 12.11 -18.32 -7.30
N ALA A 132 11.03 -19.12 -7.29
CA ALA A 132 10.45 -19.68 -8.50
C ALA A 132 9.96 -18.59 -9.47
N GLU A 133 9.35 -17.50 -8.97
CA GLU A 133 8.94 -16.39 -9.83
C GLU A 133 10.13 -15.64 -10.44
N THR A 134 11.21 -15.44 -9.67
CA THR A 134 12.44 -14.83 -10.20
C THR A 134 13.11 -15.69 -11.26
N GLU A 135 13.10 -17.02 -11.08
CA GLU A 135 13.65 -17.96 -12.04
C GLU A 135 12.82 -17.98 -13.32
N LYS A 136 11.49 -18.05 -13.21
CA LYS A 136 10.59 -17.95 -14.38
C LYS A 136 10.80 -16.64 -15.15
N ALA A 137 11.03 -15.52 -14.46
CA ALA A 137 11.32 -14.25 -15.10
C ALA A 137 12.69 -14.28 -15.84
N ALA A 138 13.71 -14.87 -15.23
CA ALA A 138 15.03 -15.03 -15.85
C ALA A 138 14.98 -15.92 -17.10
N VAL A 139 14.29 -17.06 -17.03
CA VAL A 139 14.09 -17.96 -18.18
C VAL A 139 13.37 -17.27 -19.32
N LYS A 140 12.30 -16.51 -19.04
CA LYS A 140 11.57 -15.74 -20.05
C LYS A 140 12.45 -14.69 -20.73
N LEU A 141 13.27 -13.99 -19.94
CA LEU A 141 14.17 -12.96 -20.45
C LEU A 141 15.27 -13.55 -21.33
N GLU A 142 15.86 -14.68 -20.95
CA GLU A 142 16.86 -15.35 -21.78
C GLU A 142 16.25 -15.92 -23.07
N ALA A 143 15.04 -16.49 -23.00
CA ALA A 143 14.33 -16.92 -24.21
C ALA A 143 14.06 -15.75 -25.17
N ALA A 144 13.68 -14.57 -24.65
CA ALA A 144 13.46 -13.38 -25.46
C ALA A 144 14.76 -12.87 -26.12
N ARG A 145 15.88 -12.88 -25.38
CA ARG A 145 17.22 -12.55 -25.91
C ARG A 145 17.62 -13.49 -27.05
N GLN A 146 17.40 -14.80 -26.87
CA GLN A 146 17.68 -15.77 -27.93
C GLN A 146 16.78 -15.54 -29.15
N ALA A 147 15.50 -15.25 -28.95
CA ALA A 147 14.57 -14.95 -30.03
C ALA A 147 14.93 -13.68 -30.80
N ALA A 148 15.38 -12.62 -30.11
CA ALA A 148 15.86 -11.39 -30.73
C ALA A 148 17.11 -11.64 -31.57
N ARG A 149 18.14 -12.29 -31.01
CA ARG A 149 19.36 -12.67 -31.74
C ARG A 149 19.07 -13.54 -32.97
N ALA A 150 18.15 -14.50 -32.83
CA ALA A 150 17.75 -15.35 -33.95
C ALA A 150 17.00 -14.55 -35.03
N ALA A 151 16.12 -13.63 -34.63
CA ALA A 151 15.38 -12.80 -35.57
C ALA A 151 16.27 -11.83 -36.36
N GLU A 152 17.31 -11.28 -35.74
CA GLU A 152 18.25 -10.39 -36.42
C GLU A 152 19.03 -11.10 -37.52
N ARG A 153 19.54 -12.32 -37.22
CA ARG A 153 20.36 -13.13 -38.13
C ARG A 153 19.58 -13.74 -39.28
N ASP A 154 18.28 -13.95 -39.09
CA ASP A 154 17.43 -14.55 -40.09
C ASP A 154 17.11 -13.55 -41.22
N PRO A 155 17.53 -13.82 -42.47
CA PRO A 155 17.21 -12.96 -43.61
C PRO A 155 15.74 -13.06 -44.03
N SER A 156 15.02 -14.11 -43.63
CA SER A 156 13.61 -14.31 -43.99
C SER A 156 12.65 -13.43 -43.19
N LYS A 157 13.09 -12.89 -42.04
CA LYS A 157 12.25 -12.07 -41.18
C LYS A 157 12.17 -10.63 -41.65
N SER A 158 10.95 -10.10 -41.64
CA SER A 158 10.67 -8.71 -41.93
C SER A 158 11.23 -7.77 -40.87
N ALA A 159 11.47 -6.50 -41.24
CA ALA A 159 11.91 -5.48 -40.29
C ALA A 159 10.94 -5.31 -39.10
N ALA A 160 9.63 -5.49 -39.32
CA ALA A 160 8.62 -5.42 -38.27
C ALA A 160 8.76 -6.56 -37.25
N GLU A 161 9.07 -7.78 -37.70
CA GLU A 161 9.28 -8.93 -36.81
C GLU A 161 10.58 -8.80 -36.01
N LYS A 162 11.64 -8.28 -36.63
CA LYS A 162 12.90 -7.97 -35.92
C LYS A 162 12.68 -6.92 -34.83
N LEU A 163 11.97 -5.84 -35.15
CA LEU A 163 11.61 -4.79 -34.20
C LEU A 163 10.74 -5.34 -33.06
N ALA A 164 9.78 -6.21 -33.36
CA ALA A 164 8.91 -6.81 -32.35
C ALA A 164 9.69 -7.68 -31.36
N ALA A 165 10.67 -8.46 -31.83
CA ALA A 165 11.51 -9.29 -30.97
C ALA A 165 12.40 -8.44 -30.05
N LEU A 166 13.07 -7.41 -30.59
CA LEU A 166 13.90 -6.47 -29.81
C LEU A 166 13.07 -5.66 -28.81
N SER A 167 11.87 -5.26 -29.20
CA SER A 167 10.94 -4.54 -28.31
C SER A 167 10.51 -5.43 -27.14
N LEU A 168 10.27 -6.72 -27.38
CA LEU A 168 9.91 -7.67 -26.33
C LEU A 168 11.06 -7.91 -25.35
N GLU A 169 12.30 -8.07 -25.85
CA GLU A 169 13.50 -8.16 -25.01
C GLU A 169 13.62 -6.92 -24.12
N SER A 170 13.60 -5.72 -24.72
CA SER A 170 13.70 -4.45 -24.00
C SER A 170 12.61 -4.30 -22.94
N ALA A 171 11.39 -4.73 -23.25
CA ALA A 171 10.26 -4.66 -22.33
C ALA A 171 10.41 -5.62 -21.13
N LEU A 172 10.97 -6.82 -21.34
CA LEU A 172 11.25 -7.77 -20.25
C LEU A 172 12.44 -7.33 -19.39
N GLU A 173 13.46 -6.72 -19.99
CA GLU A 173 14.56 -6.10 -19.24
C GLU A 173 14.06 -4.94 -18.38
N ALA A 174 13.20 -4.09 -18.94
CA ALA A 174 12.54 -3.03 -18.19
C ALA A 174 11.68 -3.59 -17.04
N GLN A 175 10.94 -4.68 -17.26
CA GLN A 175 10.18 -5.34 -16.20
C GLN A 175 11.09 -5.84 -15.07
N LYS A 176 12.27 -6.38 -15.38
CA LYS A 176 13.24 -6.85 -14.38
C LYS A 176 13.73 -5.71 -13.48
N VAL A 177 13.93 -4.51 -14.05
CA VAL A 177 14.42 -3.34 -13.31
C VAL A 177 13.30 -2.64 -12.55
N THR A 178 12.13 -2.49 -13.18
CA THR A 178 11.03 -1.66 -12.65
C THR A 178 9.99 -2.44 -11.85
N GLY A 179 9.91 -3.76 -12.02
CA GLY A 179 8.83 -4.59 -11.50
C GLY A 179 7.48 -4.37 -12.20
N ILE A 180 7.42 -3.54 -13.25
CA ILE A 180 6.19 -3.22 -13.98
C ILE A 180 6.06 -4.17 -15.17
N ALA A 181 4.92 -4.86 -15.26
CA ALA A 181 4.65 -5.77 -16.37
C ALA A 181 4.48 -4.99 -17.69
N PRO A 182 5.02 -5.50 -18.81
CA PRO A 182 4.89 -4.84 -20.10
C PRO A 182 3.44 -4.87 -20.57
N ALA A 183 2.91 -3.72 -20.98
CA ALA A 183 1.55 -3.55 -21.43
C ALA A 183 1.51 -3.12 -22.90
N ARG A 184 0.57 -3.67 -23.67
CA ARG A 184 0.26 -3.16 -25.01
C ARG A 184 -0.54 -1.87 -24.88
N ALA A 185 -0.07 -0.81 -25.53
CA ALA A 185 -0.86 0.41 -25.65
C ALA A 185 -2.21 0.07 -26.29
N ARG A 186 -3.30 0.33 -25.56
CA ARG A 186 -4.64 0.21 -26.12
C ARG A 186 -4.78 1.30 -27.17
N ARG A 187 -5.12 0.92 -28.41
CA ARG A 187 -5.50 1.90 -29.42
C ARG A 187 -6.79 2.55 -28.93
N HIS A 188 -6.73 3.82 -28.55
CA HIS A 188 -7.93 4.64 -28.45
C HIS A 188 -8.50 4.73 -29.86
N ARG A 189 -9.66 4.10 -30.07
CA ARG A 189 -10.51 4.31 -31.24
C ARG A 189 -11.35 5.56 -31.01
#